data_AF-A0A3B1CCA1-F1
#
_entry.id   AF-A0A3B1CCA1-F1
#
_cell.length_a   1.000
_cell.length_b   1.000
_cell.length_c   1.000
_cell.angle_alpha   90.00
_cell.angle_beta   90.00
_cell.angle_gamma   90.00
#
_symmetry.space_group_name_H-M   'P 1'
#
loop_
_entity.id
_entity.type
_entity.pdbx_description
1 polymer ?
#
loop_
_entity_poly.entity_id
_entity_poly.type
_entity_poly.pdbx_seq_one_letter_code
_entity_poly.pdbx_strand_id
1 'polypeptide(L)'
;MSMDEHDVAYERYMSDLYEEHYHEAIEEFTDELLISYYTDNKLLAKPAINSLCEARKLEGANPTAVFILAAIAVEVGLKVTLLKPIIFGLVHDNSVASLITDLTVSHPAMKKYQQLLLRVLDQHGGVNIEKIIREGSDKTLWDEIKEVKELRNLIMHRAEKASIANADLALGVASTILEKVFPDVVAKMGLHLHNDFQICDDFKCKLKSAQDK
;
A
#
# COMPACT_ATOMS: atom_id res chain seq x y z
N MET A 1 53.64 -3.01 5.82
CA MET A 1 53.35 -2.33 4.54
C MET A 1 53.00 -0.89 4.90
N SER A 2 53.79 0.07 4.43
CA SER A 2 53.47 1.50 4.59
C SER A 2 52.49 1.85 3.49
N MET A 3 51.28 2.28 3.83
CA MET A 3 50.37 2.89 2.86
C MET A 3 51.06 4.12 2.28
N ASP A 4 51.07 4.24 0.97
CA ASP A 4 51.58 5.40 0.26
C ASP A 4 50.50 6.52 0.23
N GLU A 5 50.89 7.79 0.07
CA GLU A 5 49.94 8.92 0.01
C GLU A 5 48.87 8.75 -1.09
N HIS A 6 49.20 8.06 -2.18
CA HIS A 6 48.27 7.64 -3.22
C HIS A 6 47.24 6.61 -2.73
N ASP A 7 47.66 5.66 -1.87
CA ASP A 7 46.74 4.68 -1.28
C ASP A 7 45.76 5.37 -0.33
N VAL A 8 46.23 6.32 0.47
CA VAL A 8 45.39 7.11 1.40
C VAL A 8 44.40 8.02 0.64
N ALA A 9 44.84 8.64 -0.46
CA ALA A 9 43.99 9.45 -1.31
C ALA A 9 42.92 8.61 -2.05
N TYR A 10 43.29 7.41 -2.50
CA TYR A 10 42.38 6.48 -3.14
C TYR A 10 41.35 5.91 -2.15
N GLU A 11 41.76 5.52 -0.94
CA GLU A 11 40.83 5.04 0.09
C GLU A 11 39.84 6.12 0.53
N ARG A 12 40.29 7.38 0.67
CA ARG A 12 39.38 8.51 0.96
C ARG A 12 38.40 8.77 -0.18
N TYR A 13 38.88 8.82 -1.42
CA TYR A 13 38.02 9.00 -2.59
C TYR A 13 36.99 7.87 -2.71
N MET A 14 37.40 6.62 -2.49
CA MET A 14 36.49 5.47 -2.48
C MET A 14 35.51 5.53 -1.31
N SER A 15 35.93 5.94 -0.11
CA SER A 15 35.05 6.11 1.04
C SER A 15 34.00 7.19 0.79
N ASP A 16 34.41 8.33 0.25
CA ASP A 16 33.51 9.44 -0.09
C ASP A 16 32.51 9.02 -1.18
N LEU A 17 32.98 8.30 -2.21
CA LEU A 17 32.15 7.74 -3.28
C LEU A 17 31.17 6.67 -2.75
N TYR A 18 31.61 5.84 -1.80
CA TYR A 18 30.75 4.88 -1.12
C TYR A 18 29.69 5.59 -0.27
N GLU A 19 30.07 6.60 0.53
CA GLU A 19 29.10 7.37 1.33
C GLU A 19 28.09 8.11 0.45
N GLU A 20 28.51 8.64 -0.70
CA GLU A 20 27.65 9.34 -1.66
C GLU A 20 26.62 8.40 -2.31
N HIS A 21 27.04 7.20 -2.75
CA HIS A 21 26.15 6.26 -3.45
C HIS A 21 25.50 5.18 -2.57
N TYR A 22 25.89 5.06 -1.29
CA TYR A 22 25.32 4.05 -0.39
C TYR A 22 23.82 4.27 -0.16
N HIS A 23 23.41 5.52 0.01
CA HIS A 23 21.99 5.86 0.18
C HIS A 23 21.18 5.58 -1.09
N GLU A 24 21.70 5.98 -2.25
CA GLU A 24 21.08 5.71 -3.55
C GLU A 24 20.93 4.21 -3.81
N ALA A 25 21.97 3.42 -3.52
CA ALA A 25 21.94 1.96 -3.70
C ALA A 25 20.92 1.27 -2.79
N ILE A 26 20.71 1.77 -1.56
CA ILE A 26 19.67 1.25 -0.68
C ILE A 26 18.28 1.59 -1.20
N GLU A 27 18.06 2.83 -1.66
CA GLU A 27 16.77 3.24 -2.20
C GLU A 27 16.42 2.44 -3.47
N GLU A 28 17.36 2.31 -4.41
CA GLU A 28 17.17 1.50 -5.62
C GLU A 28 16.86 0.04 -5.27
N PHE A 29 17.59 -0.54 -4.32
CA PHE A 29 17.35 -1.92 -3.89
C PHE A 29 15.98 -2.11 -3.22
N THR A 30 15.54 -1.15 -2.39
CA THR A 30 14.21 -1.20 -1.78
C THR A 30 13.09 -1.06 -2.81
N ASP A 31 13.27 -0.21 -3.82
CA ASP A 31 12.33 -0.05 -4.93
C ASP A 31 12.26 -1.32 -5.79
N GLU A 32 13.39 -1.97 -6.08
CA GLU A 32 13.43 -3.25 -6.78
C GLU A 32 12.68 -4.36 -6.01
N LEU A 33 12.87 -4.44 -4.69
CA LEU A 33 12.17 -5.42 -3.85
C LEU A 33 10.66 -5.15 -3.78
N LEU A 34 10.25 -3.89 -3.72
CA LEU A 34 8.85 -3.46 -3.80
C LEU A 34 8.22 -3.90 -5.12
N ILE A 35 8.87 -3.60 -6.24
CA ILE A 35 8.41 -3.99 -7.57
C ILE A 35 8.31 -5.51 -7.67
N SER A 36 9.33 -6.25 -7.23
CA SER A 36 9.33 -7.72 -7.22
C SER A 36 8.11 -8.30 -6.50
N TYR A 37 7.74 -7.71 -5.36
CA TYR A 37 6.55 -8.16 -4.63
C TYR A 37 5.27 -8.03 -5.47
N TYR A 38 5.08 -6.89 -6.13
CA TYR A 38 3.91 -6.66 -6.97
C TYR A 38 3.90 -7.56 -8.21
N THR A 39 5.06 -7.79 -8.84
CA THR A 39 5.19 -8.67 -10.02
C THR A 39 4.96 -10.14 -9.67
N ASP A 40 5.37 -10.58 -8.49
CA ASP A 40 5.14 -11.95 -8.02
C ASP A 40 3.69 -12.16 -7.57
N ASN A 41 3.01 -11.09 -7.19
CA ASN A 41 1.65 -11.13 -6.65
C ASN A 41 0.64 -10.39 -7.55
N LYS A 42 0.63 -10.68 -8.86
CA LYS A 42 -0.16 -9.94 -9.88
C LYS A 42 -1.65 -9.81 -9.59
N LEU A 43 -2.23 -10.63 -8.72
CA LEU A 43 -3.66 -10.64 -8.38
C LEU A 43 -3.95 -10.22 -6.93
N LEU A 44 -2.98 -9.61 -6.23
CA LEU A 44 -3.09 -9.32 -4.80
C LEU A 44 -4.27 -8.42 -4.43
N ALA A 45 -4.68 -7.51 -5.33
CA ALA A 45 -5.82 -6.61 -5.12
C ALA A 45 -7.17 -7.27 -5.39
N LYS A 46 -7.19 -8.42 -6.09
CA LYS A 46 -8.43 -9.09 -6.53
C LYS A 46 -9.41 -9.39 -5.38
N PRO A 47 -8.98 -9.91 -4.20
CA PRO A 47 -9.92 -10.15 -3.11
C PRO A 47 -10.59 -8.88 -2.59
N ALA A 48 -9.84 -7.77 -2.50
CA ALA A 48 -10.37 -6.50 -2.03
C ALA A 48 -11.34 -5.87 -3.03
N ILE A 49 -10.98 -5.88 -4.32
CA ILE A 49 -11.85 -5.42 -5.41
C ILE A 49 -13.13 -6.25 -5.52
N ASN A 50 -13.04 -7.57 -5.39
CA ASN A 50 -14.23 -8.44 -5.36
C ASN A 50 -15.15 -8.06 -4.20
N SER A 51 -14.59 -7.85 -3.01
CA SER A 51 -15.37 -7.44 -1.83
C SER A 51 -16.05 -6.08 -2.03
N LEU A 52 -15.37 -5.12 -2.66
CA LEU A 52 -15.96 -3.83 -3.04
C LEU A 52 -17.09 -3.99 -4.07
N CYS A 53 -16.91 -4.83 -5.09
CA CYS A 53 -17.94 -5.11 -6.08
C CYS A 53 -19.18 -5.74 -5.45
N GLU A 54 -19.01 -6.69 -4.54
CA GLU A 54 -20.13 -7.30 -3.81
C GLU A 54 -20.83 -6.29 -2.89
N ALA A 55 -20.08 -5.39 -2.23
CA ALA A 55 -20.67 -4.32 -1.44
C ALA A 55 -21.58 -3.42 -2.29
N ARG A 56 -21.13 -3.02 -3.49
CA ARG A 56 -21.90 -2.19 -4.43
C ARG A 56 -23.18 -2.88 -4.92
N LYS A 57 -23.15 -4.20 -5.15
CA LYS A 57 -24.35 -4.97 -5.55
C LYS A 57 -25.45 -4.96 -4.49
N LEU A 58 -25.10 -4.74 -3.23
CA LEU A 58 -26.03 -4.74 -2.09
C LEU A 58 -26.45 -3.32 -1.68
N GLU A 59 -25.96 -2.30 -2.36
CA GLU A 59 -26.29 -0.90 -2.11
C GLU A 59 -27.81 -0.68 -2.20
N GLY A 60 -28.36 0.07 -1.25
CA GLY A 60 -29.81 0.27 -1.11
C GLY A 60 -30.60 -0.93 -0.57
N ALA A 61 -30.03 -2.15 -0.56
CA ALA A 61 -30.72 -3.36 -0.07
C ALA A 61 -30.44 -3.66 1.40
N ASN A 62 -29.17 -3.63 1.83
CA ASN A 62 -28.79 -3.94 3.22
C ASN A 62 -27.55 -3.15 3.66
N PRO A 63 -27.71 -2.05 4.42
CA PRO A 63 -26.59 -1.21 4.85
C PRO A 63 -25.52 -1.94 5.66
N THR A 64 -25.90 -2.88 6.52
CA THR A 64 -24.94 -3.65 7.33
C THR A 64 -24.10 -4.58 6.45
N ALA A 65 -24.70 -5.26 5.47
CA ALA A 65 -23.96 -6.13 4.56
C ALA A 65 -23.01 -5.32 3.67
N VAL A 66 -23.48 -4.20 3.12
CA VAL A 66 -22.66 -3.24 2.36
C VAL A 66 -21.48 -2.78 3.20
N PHE A 67 -21.74 -2.33 4.42
CA PHE A 67 -20.70 -1.84 5.33
C PHE A 67 -19.64 -2.91 5.59
N ILE A 68 -20.03 -4.14 5.92
CA ILE A 68 -19.06 -5.21 6.25
C ILE A 68 -18.20 -5.57 5.04
N LEU A 69 -18.79 -5.73 3.86
CA LEU A 69 -18.04 -6.04 2.64
C LEU A 69 -17.12 -4.88 2.22
N ALA A 70 -17.58 -3.64 2.36
CA ALA A 70 -16.74 -2.47 2.12
C ALA A 70 -15.61 -2.36 3.16
N ALA A 71 -15.88 -2.60 4.44
CA ALA A 71 -14.85 -2.62 5.48
C ALA A 71 -13.79 -3.72 5.25
N ILE A 72 -14.19 -4.90 4.74
CA ILE A 72 -13.25 -5.93 4.30
C ILE A 72 -12.39 -5.39 3.15
N ALA A 73 -12.99 -4.73 2.16
CA ALA A 73 -12.24 -4.13 1.05
C ALA A 73 -11.24 -3.07 1.52
N VAL A 74 -11.62 -2.21 2.48
CA VAL A 74 -10.74 -1.24 3.14
C VAL A 74 -9.56 -1.94 3.81
N GLU A 75 -9.82 -2.93 4.67
CA GLU A 75 -8.76 -3.56 5.46
C GLU A 75 -7.82 -4.41 4.63
N VAL A 76 -8.37 -5.20 3.70
CA VAL A 76 -7.57 -6.04 2.79
C VAL A 76 -6.84 -5.14 1.79
N GLY A 77 -7.50 -4.13 1.24
CA GLY A 77 -6.90 -3.13 0.37
C GLY A 77 -5.69 -2.48 1.04
N LEU A 78 -5.87 -1.84 2.19
CA LEU A 78 -4.78 -1.20 2.91
C LEU A 78 -3.65 -2.19 3.27
N LYS A 79 -3.97 -3.34 3.88
CA LYS A 79 -2.94 -4.26 4.36
C LYS A 79 -2.19 -4.96 3.24
N VAL A 80 -2.92 -5.54 2.29
CA VAL A 80 -2.35 -6.42 1.27
C VAL A 80 -1.81 -5.62 0.09
N THR A 81 -2.50 -4.55 -0.31
CA THR A 81 -2.11 -3.80 -1.51
C THR A 81 -1.11 -2.69 -1.26
N LEU A 82 -1.01 -2.17 -0.03
CA LEU A 82 -0.13 -1.05 0.31
C LEU A 82 0.93 -1.44 1.36
N LEU A 83 0.50 -1.94 2.52
CA LEU A 83 1.43 -2.12 3.66
C LEU A 83 2.33 -3.37 3.54
N LYS A 84 1.80 -4.51 3.07
CA LYS A 84 2.59 -5.73 2.89
C LYS A 84 3.75 -5.56 1.91
N PRO A 85 3.55 -4.98 0.70
CA PRO A 85 4.65 -4.68 -0.22
C PRO A 85 5.74 -3.83 0.43
N ILE A 86 5.35 -2.80 1.19
CA ILE A 86 6.30 -1.94 1.92
C ILE A 86 7.13 -2.73 2.91
N ILE A 87 6.49 -3.56 3.74
CA ILE A 87 7.23 -4.37 4.73
C ILE A 87 8.18 -5.32 4.02
N PHE A 88 7.78 -5.88 2.88
CA PHE A 88 8.63 -6.75 2.08
C PHE A 88 9.87 -6.00 1.55
N GLY A 89 9.68 -4.82 0.96
CA GLY A 89 10.79 -4.02 0.42
C GLY A 89 11.79 -3.49 1.46
N LEU A 90 11.35 -3.38 2.71
CA LEU A 90 12.21 -2.99 3.84
C LEU A 90 13.03 -4.15 4.42
N VAL A 91 12.75 -5.40 4.02
CA VAL A 91 13.51 -6.56 4.48
C VAL A 91 14.49 -6.97 3.39
N HIS A 92 15.76 -6.65 3.62
CA HIS A 92 16.84 -6.87 2.65
C HIS A 92 17.19 -8.35 2.39
N ASP A 93 16.58 -9.29 3.12
CA ASP A 93 16.70 -10.73 2.89
C ASP A 93 15.36 -11.32 2.43
N ASN A 94 15.27 -11.63 1.13
CA ASN A 94 14.09 -12.23 0.49
C ASN A 94 13.60 -13.50 1.18
N SER A 95 14.51 -14.30 1.78
CA SER A 95 14.15 -15.56 2.44
C SER A 95 13.41 -15.35 3.77
N VAL A 96 13.58 -14.18 4.39
CA VAL A 96 12.97 -13.82 5.67
C VAL A 96 11.88 -12.75 5.51
N ALA A 97 11.86 -12.03 4.38
CA ALA A 97 10.92 -10.96 4.08
C ALA A 97 9.46 -11.40 4.18
N SER A 98 9.11 -12.56 3.62
CA SER A 98 7.74 -13.10 3.69
C SER A 98 7.32 -13.40 5.14
N LEU A 99 8.20 -14.02 5.93
CA LEU A 99 7.96 -14.36 7.34
C LEU A 99 7.79 -13.10 8.20
N ILE A 100 8.67 -12.11 8.05
CA ILE A 100 8.60 -10.83 8.79
C ILE A 100 7.34 -10.06 8.38
N THR A 101 7.01 -10.06 7.09
CA THR A 101 5.79 -9.41 6.57
C THR A 101 4.54 -10.02 7.20
N ASP A 102 4.42 -11.35 7.21
CA ASP A 102 3.26 -12.01 7.76
C ASP A 102 3.19 -11.91 9.30
N LEU A 103 4.31 -11.98 10.00
CA LEU A 103 4.39 -11.76 11.46
C LEU A 103 4.00 -10.33 11.83
N THR A 104 4.44 -9.34 11.05
CA THR A 104 4.12 -7.92 11.27
C THR A 104 2.64 -7.67 11.02
N VAL A 105 2.11 -8.10 9.87
CA VAL A 105 0.71 -7.86 9.50
C VAL A 105 -0.30 -8.59 10.39
N SER A 106 0.08 -9.74 10.97
CA SER A 106 -0.77 -10.52 11.88
C SER A 106 -0.79 -9.98 13.31
N HIS A 107 0.21 -9.22 13.74
CA HIS A 107 0.30 -8.74 15.12
C HIS A 107 -0.46 -7.42 15.37
N PRO A 108 -1.10 -7.26 16.55
CA PRO A 108 -1.62 -5.97 17.02
C PRO A 108 -0.55 -4.86 17.09
N ALA A 109 0.73 -5.25 17.10
CA ALA A 109 1.89 -4.36 17.05
C ALA A 109 1.97 -3.53 15.76
N MET A 110 1.23 -3.87 14.70
CA MET A 110 1.06 -3.01 13.51
C MET A 110 0.62 -1.58 13.84
N LYS A 111 -0.12 -1.38 14.95
CA LYS A 111 -0.46 -0.03 15.42
C LYS A 111 0.77 0.82 15.75
N LYS A 112 1.86 0.22 16.25
CA LYS A 112 3.09 0.93 16.63
C LYS A 112 3.94 1.30 15.42
N TYR A 113 3.91 0.49 14.37
CA TYR A 113 4.68 0.71 13.15
C TYR A 113 3.89 1.39 12.04
N GLN A 114 2.59 1.62 12.26
CA GLN A 114 1.68 2.19 11.27
C GLN A 114 2.18 3.53 10.72
N GLN A 115 2.61 4.45 11.60
CA GLN A 115 3.14 5.74 11.18
C GLN A 115 4.43 5.62 10.37
N LEU A 116 5.29 4.66 10.70
CA LEU A 116 6.51 4.40 9.93
C LEU A 116 6.15 3.89 8.54
N LEU A 117 5.25 2.91 8.44
CA LEU A 117 4.82 2.35 7.16
C LEU A 117 4.12 3.38 6.27
N LEU A 118 3.36 4.31 6.85
CA LEU A 118 2.75 5.41 6.08
C LEU A 118 3.78 6.41 5.57
N ARG A 119 4.87 6.65 6.31
CA ARG A 119 5.97 7.48 5.81
C ARG A 119 6.72 6.79 4.67
N VAL A 120 6.91 5.48 4.75
CA VAL A 120 7.53 4.71 3.65
C VAL A 120 6.60 4.68 2.43
N LEU A 121 5.28 4.62 2.63
CA LEU A 121 4.28 4.78 1.55
C LEU A 121 4.36 6.16 0.89
N ASP A 122 4.56 7.22 1.67
CA ASP A 122 4.75 8.59 1.16
C ASP A 122 6.04 8.69 0.32
N GLN A 123 7.14 8.15 0.85
CA GLN A 123 8.47 8.22 0.21
C GLN A 123 8.56 7.38 -1.07
N HIS A 124 8.18 6.10 -1.01
CA HIS A 124 8.36 5.16 -2.13
C HIS A 124 7.09 4.99 -2.97
N GLY A 125 5.92 5.03 -2.35
CA GLY A 125 4.63 4.94 -3.04
C GLY A 125 4.10 6.28 -3.56
N GLY A 126 4.70 7.40 -3.15
CA GLY A 126 4.26 8.74 -3.55
C GLY A 126 2.89 9.15 -3.00
N VAL A 127 2.37 8.42 -2.00
CA VAL A 127 1.02 8.65 -1.45
C VAL A 127 1.03 8.83 0.05
N ASN A 128 0.48 9.95 0.50
CA ASN A 128 0.26 10.24 1.92
C ASN A 128 -1.23 10.20 2.28
N ILE A 129 -1.71 9.05 2.76
CA ILE A 129 -3.12 8.89 3.14
C ILE A 129 -3.55 9.73 4.37
N GLU A 130 -2.59 10.28 5.13
CA GLU A 130 -2.88 11.23 6.22
C GLU A 130 -3.18 12.64 5.69
N LYS A 131 -2.89 12.91 4.41
CA LYS A 131 -3.17 14.19 3.74
C LYS A 131 -4.33 14.12 2.74
N ILE A 132 -4.72 12.91 2.33
CA ILE A 132 -5.83 12.72 1.39
C ILE A 132 -7.14 13.03 2.10
N ILE A 133 -7.94 13.93 1.52
CA ILE A 133 -9.32 14.17 1.92
C ILE A 133 -10.19 13.76 0.74
N ARG A 134 -11.14 12.86 0.98
CA ARG A 134 -12.08 12.40 -0.05
C ARG A 134 -13.09 13.50 -0.36
N GLU A 135 -13.53 13.57 -1.61
CA GLU A 135 -14.59 14.48 -2.01
C GLU A 135 -15.85 14.27 -1.15
N GLY A 136 -16.38 15.36 -0.59
CA GLY A 136 -17.52 15.33 0.32
C GLY A 136 -17.20 14.94 1.77
N SER A 137 -15.92 14.81 2.14
CA SER A 137 -15.48 14.56 3.53
C SER A 137 -14.73 15.77 4.11
N ASP A 138 -14.79 15.92 5.43
CA ASP A 138 -14.00 16.87 6.22
C ASP A 138 -12.84 16.19 6.97
N LYS A 139 -12.75 14.86 6.89
CA LYS A 139 -11.73 14.04 7.54
C LYS A 139 -10.68 13.57 6.56
N THR A 140 -9.49 13.27 7.09
CA THR A 140 -8.47 12.56 6.33
C THR A 140 -8.95 11.15 6.03
N LEU A 141 -8.50 10.57 4.91
CA LEU A 141 -8.77 9.18 4.54
C LEU A 141 -8.34 8.24 5.68
N TRP A 142 -7.26 8.59 6.37
CA TRP A 142 -6.80 7.84 7.53
C TRP A 142 -7.78 7.82 8.70
N ASP A 143 -8.38 8.95 9.02
CA ASP A 143 -9.35 9.01 10.11
C ASP A 143 -10.66 8.32 9.72
N GLU A 144 -11.08 8.40 8.46
CA GLU A 144 -12.20 7.61 7.96
C GLU A 144 -11.93 6.10 8.05
N ILE A 145 -10.70 5.64 7.72
CA ILE A 145 -10.31 4.22 7.87
C ILE A 145 -10.41 3.77 9.34
N LYS A 146 -9.98 4.59 10.30
CA LYS A 146 -10.10 4.29 11.74
C LYS A 146 -11.57 4.15 12.14
N GLU A 147 -12.40 5.08 11.70
CA GLU A 147 -13.84 5.09 11.97
C GLU A 147 -14.53 3.83 11.43
N VAL A 148 -14.24 3.45 10.18
CA VAL A 148 -14.74 2.21 9.58
C VAL A 148 -14.31 0.99 10.39
N LYS A 149 -13.05 0.93 10.85
CA LYS A 149 -12.54 -0.18 11.65
C LYS A 149 -13.20 -0.28 13.02
N GLU A 150 -13.41 0.85 13.69
CA GLU A 150 -14.07 0.91 15.01
C GLU A 150 -15.51 0.44 14.91
N LEU A 151 -16.26 0.95 13.93
CA LEU A 151 -17.64 0.55 13.69
C LEU A 151 -17.76 -0.92 13.25
N ARG A 152 -16.82 -1.42 12.44
CA ARG A 152 -16.75 -2.84 12.09
C ARG A 152 -16.62 -3.72 13.31
N ASN A 153 -15.80 -3.34 14.29
CA ASN A 153 -15.67 -4.11 15.53
C ASN A 153 -16.99 -4.14 16.31
N LEU A 154 -17.72 -3.02 16.37
CA LEU A 154 -19.04 -2.97 17.01
C LEU A 154 -20.04 -3.89 16.31
N ILE A 155 -20.14 -3.82 14.98
CA ILE A 155 -21.06 -4.66 14.20
C ILE A 155 -20.69 -6.14 14.35
N MET A 156 -19.43 -6.51 14.16
CA MET A 156 -19.00 -7.91 14.17
C MET A 156 -19.03 -8.55 15.56
N HIS A 157 -18.69 -7.81 16.61
CA HIS A 157 -18.59 -8.38 17.96
C HIS A 157 -19.81 -8.11 18.84
N ARG A 158 -20.65 -7.13 18.50
CA ARG A 158 -21.85 -6.76 19.28
C ARG A 158 -23.15 -6.86 18.48
N ALA A 159 -23.09 -7.28 17.22
CA ALA A 159 -24.25 -7.38 16.32
C ALA A 159 -25.01 -6.04 16.15
N GLU A 160 -24.29 -4.92 16.26
CA GLU A 160 -24.85 -3.60 15.93
C GLU A 160 -25.18 -3.51 14.42
N LYS A 161 -26.06 -2.59 14.04
CA LYS A 161 -26.44 -2.38 12.63
C LYS A 161 -25.74 -1.14 12.08
N ALA A 162 -25.31 -1.22 10.82
CA ALA A 162 -24.84 -0.03 10.11
C ALA A 162 -26.04 0.83 9.66
N SER A 163 -25.89 2.15 9.69
CA SER A 163 -26.76 3.07 8.98
C SER A 163 -26.40 3.11 7.49
N ILE A 164 -27.27 3.73 6.67
CA ILE A 164 -26.97 4.00 5.25
C ILE A 164 -25.70 4.89 5.15
N ALA A 165 -25.63 5.96 5.95
CA ALA A 165 -24.47 6.84 5.97
C ALA A 165 -23.16 6.10 6.32
N ASN A 166 -23.21 5.14 7.23
CA ASN A 166 -22.04 4.31 7.56
C ASN A 166 -21.61 3.45 6.36
N ALA A 167 -22.57 2.85 5.67
CA ALA A 167 -22.33 2.05 4.47
C ALA A 167 -21.72 2.90 3.34
N ASP A 168 -22.25 4.10 3.12
CA ASP A 168 -21.75 5.06 2.13
C ASP A 168 -20.32 5.51 2.45
N LEU A 169 -20.04 5.78 3.74
CA LEU A 169 -18.68 6.08 4.22
C LEU A 169 -17.72 4.93 3.89
N ALA A 170 -18.06 3.70 4.30
CA ALA A 170 -17.20 2.55 4.06
C ALA A 170 -16.96 2.29 2.57
N LEU A 171 -17.99 2.43 1.73
CA LEU A 171 -17.89 2.33 0.27
C LEU A 171 -16.98 3.43 -0.30
N GLY A 172 -17.15 4.68 0.13
CA GLY A 172 -16.33 5.80 -0.32
C GLY A 172 -14.85 5.62 0.04
N VAL A 173 -14.56 5.17 1.25
CA VAL A 173 -13.20 4.85 1.72
C VAL A 173 -12.60 3.70 0.91
N ALA A 174 -13.34 2.60 0.75
CA ALA A 174 -12.87 1.43 -0.01
C ALA A 174 -12.57 1.80 -1.48
N SER A 175 -13.46 2.56 -2.11
CA SER A 175 -13.29 3.03 -3.49
C SER A 175 -12.06 3.94 -3.60
N THR A 176 -11.85 4.85 -2.64
CA THR A 176 -10.68 5.74 -2.66
C THR A 176 -9.36 4.97 -2.52
N ILE A 177 -9.32 3.95 -1.65
CA ILE A 177 -8.12 3.12 -1.49
C ILE A 177 -7.83 2.32 -2.76
N LEU A 178 -8.84 1.65 -3.32
CA LEU A 178 -8.64 0.66 -4.37
C LEU A 178 -8.65 1.23 -5.78
N GLU A 179 -9.32 2.37 -6.02
CA GLU A 179 -9.51 2.95 -7.35
C GLU A 179 -8.73 4.26 -7.54
N LYS A 180 -8.11 4.80 -6.49
CA LYS A 180 -7.23 5.97 -6.58
C LYS A 180 -5.86 5.68 -6.00
N VAL A 181 -5.79 5.44 -4.68
CA VAL A 181 -4.51 5.29 -3.98
C VAL A 181 -3.69 4.11 -4.49
N PHE A 182 -4.28 2.92 -4.58
CA PHE A 182 -3.56 1.74 -5.06
C PHE A 182 -3.07 1.90 -6.52
N PRO A 183 -3.90 2.36 -7.48
CA PRO A 183 -3.43 2.70 -8.81
C PRO A 183 -2.30 3.72 -8.84
N ASP A 184 -2.36 4.79 -8.03
CA ASP A 184 -1.32 5.82 -7.96
C ASP A 184 0.03 5.23 -7.52
N VAL A 185 0.01 4.35 -6.51
CA VAL A 185 1.21 3.65 -6.01
C VAL A 185 1.79 2.72 -7.08
N VAL A 186 0.95 1.94 -7.74
CA VAL A 186 1.39 1.02 -8.82
C VAL A 186 1.98 1.80 -9.99
N ALA A 187 1.35 2.92 -10.38
CA ALA A 187 1.83 3.79 -11.45
C ALA A 187 3.16 4.47 -11.07
N LYS A 188 3.32 4.90 -9.82
CA LYS A 188 4.57 5.48 -9.31
C LYS A 188 5.75 4.51 -9.43
N MET A 189 5.49 3.21 -9.29
CA MET A 189 6.47 2.12 -9.46
C MET A 189 6.69 1.71 -10.93
N GLY A 190 6.09 2.41 -11.89
CA GLY A 190 6.22 2.12 -13.32
C GLY A 190 5.47 0.88 -13.79
N LEU A 191 4.57 0.35 -12.96
CA LEU A 191 3.72 -0.80 -13.26
C LEU A 191 2.35 -0.36 -13.82
N HIS A 192 1.62 -1.32 -14.38
CA HIS A 192 0.30 -1.09 -14.98
C HIS A 192 -0.78 -1.94 -14.32
N LEU A 193 -2.02 -1.43 -14.28
CA LEU A 193 -3.19 -2.19 -13.84
C LEU A 193 -4.10 -2.55 -15.01
N HIS A 194 -4.60 -3.78 -15.01
CA HIS A 194 -5.62 -4.29 -15.90
C HIS A 194 -6.83 -4.73 -15.07
N ASN A 195 -8.04 -4.42 -15.55
CA ASN A 195 -9.29 -4.78 -14.86
C ASN A 195 -9.29 -4.33 -13.37
N ASP A 196 -8.67 -3.19 -13.07
CA ASP A 196 -8.57 -2.57 -11.74
C ASP A 196 -7.79 -3.34 -10.65
N PHE A 197 -7.36 -4.59 -10.89
CA PHE A 197 -6.63 -5.39 -9.89
C PHE A 197 -5.42 -6.18 -10.40
N GLN A 198 -5.31 -6.40 -11.71
CA GLN A 198 -4.25 -7.24 -12.26
C GLN A 198 -3.03 -6.40 -12.60
N ILE A 199 -1.94 -6.63 -11.88
CA ILE A 199 -0.68 -5.91 -12.06
C ILE A 199 0.08 -6.47 -13.26
N CYS A 200 0.67 -5.59 -14.06
CA CYS A 200 1.45 -5.89 -15.24
C CYS A 200 2.75 -5.08 -15.26
N ASP A 201 3.82 -5.77 -15.59
CA ASP A 201 5.22 -5.32 -15.71
C ASP A 201 5.70 -5.29 -17.17
N ASP A 202 4.82 -5.58 -18.13
CA ASP A 202 5.19 -5.64 -19.54
C ASP A 202 5.38 -4.23 -20.12
N PHE A 203 6.63 -3.91 -20.46
CA PHE A 203 7.03 -2.67 -21.11
C PHE A 203 6.34 -2.43 -22.46
N LYS A 204 5.80 -3.47 -23.11
CA LYS A 204 5.03 -3.38 -24.36
C LYS A 204 3.53 -3.18 -24.13
N CYS A 205 3.08 -3.07 -22.87
CA CYS A 205 1.68 -2.87 -22.56
C CYS A 205 1.18 -1.52 -23.12
N LYS A 206 0.13 -1.59 -23.96
CA LYS A 206 -0.42 -0.42 -24.67
C LYS A 206 -1.07 0.62 -23.75
N LEU A 207 -1.42 0.26 -22.51
CA LEU A 207 -2.01 1.18 -21.54
C LEU A 207 -1.04 2.28 -21.09
N LYS A 208 0.28 2.07 -21.26
CA LYS A 208 1.31 3.10 -21.05
C LYS A 208 1.10 4.36 -21.91
N SER A 209 0.47 4.22 -23.09
CA SER A 209 0.27 5.31 -24.04
C SER A 209 -0.96 6.21 -23.82
N ALA A 210 -1.77 5.93 -22.78
CA ALA A 210 -3.00 6.66 -22.49
C ALA A 210 -2.89 7.64 -21.31
N GLN A 211 -1.84 7.54 -20.48
CA GLN A 211 -1.60 8.44 -19.35
C GLN A 211 -0.58 9.55 -19.65
N ASP A 212 0.10 9.49 -20.81
CA ASP A 212 1.08 10.49 -21.30
C ASP A 212 0.51 11.43 -22.39
N LYS A 213 -0.81 11.69 -22.39
CA LYS A 213 -1.45 12.67 -23.30
C LYS A 213 -2.34 13.66 -22.58
#